data_AF-A0A8X8Z583-F1
#
_entry.id   AF-A0A8X8Z583-F1
#
_cell.length_a   1.000
_cell.length_b   1.000
_cell.length_c   1.000
_cell.angle_alpha   90.00
_cell.angle_beta   90.00
_cell.angle_gamma   90.00
#
_symmetry.space_group_name_H-M   'P 1'
#
loop_
_entity.id
_entity.type
_entity.pdbx_description
1 polymer ?
#
loop_
_entity_poly.entity_id
_entity_poly.type
_entity_poly.pdbx_seq_one_letter_code
_entity_poly.pdbx_strand_id
1 'polypeptide(L)'
;MQVKQPGLEMSTAQSELDLSYRQRYQGVVIPEAYERLILDTIKGDQQHFVRRDELKAAWEIFTPLLHRIDKGEFKSLPYKPGSRGPAEADQLLEKVGYVQTHGYIWIPPTL
;
A
#
# COMPACT_ATOMS: atom_id res chain seq x y z
N MET A 1 -7.94 6.04 13.98
CA MET A 1 -8.28 7.28 14.74
C MET A 1 -8.47 6.94 16.22
N GLN A 2 -8.33 7.91 17.13
CA GLN A 2 -8.64 7.68 18.55
C GLN A 2 -10.07 8.08 18.85
N VAL A 3 -10.81 7.20 19.52
CA VAL A 3 -12.17 7.43 20.01
C VAL A 3 -12.22 7.13 21.49
N LYS A 4 -13.22 7.66 22.20
CA LYS A 4 -13.50 7.21 23.56
C LYS A 4 -13.82 5.72 23.53
N GLN A 5 -13.19 4.95 24.41
CA GLN A 5 -13.51 3.53 24.57
C GLN A 5 -15.00 3.40 24.95
N PRO A 6 -15.79 2.57 24.24
CA PRO A 6 -17.17 2.31 24.63
C PRO A 6 -17.22 1.71 26.05
N GLY A 7 -17.84 2.41 26.99
CA GLY A 7 -17.90 1.99 28.39
C GLY A 7 -18.03 3.14 29.38
N LEU A 8 -17.98 2.79 30.67
CA LEU A 8 -18.01 3.73 31.80
C LEU A 8 -16.65 4.38 32.06
N GLU A 9 -15.56 3.80 31.56
CA GLU A 9 -14.21 4.32 31.69
C GLU A 9 -13.93 5.47 30.71
N MET A 10 -13.09 6.42 31.11
CA MET A 10 -12.65 7.55 30.29
C MET A 10 -11.26 7.29 29.70
N SER A 11 -11.13 6.18 28.99
CA SER A 11 -9.93 5.77 28.23
C SER A 11 -10.13 6.00 26.74
N THR A 12 -9.04 6.17 26.00
CA THR A 12 -9.05 6.22 24.54
C THR A 12 -8.78 4.84 23.94
N ALA A 13 -9.47 4.52 22.85
CA ALA A 13 -9.26 3.31 22.07
C ALA A 13 -9.01 3.69 20.60
N GLN A 14 -8.24 2.87 19.89
CA GLN A 14 -8.09 3.01 18.45
C GLN A 14 -9.31 2.41 17.74
N SER A 15 -9.93 3.20 16.87
CA SER A 15 -11.03 2.80 16.00
C SER A 15 -10.78 3.31 14.57
N GLU A 16 -11.64 2.95 13.63
CA GLU A 16 -11.52 3.29 12.21
C GLU A 16 -12.83 3.86 11.65
N LEU A 17 -12.71 4.60 10.55
CA LEU A 17 -13.84 4.87 9.65
C LEU A 17 -13.64 3.97 8.45
N ASP A 18 -14.42 2.90 8.39
CA ASP A 18 -14.34 1.90 7.33
C ASP A 18 -15.22 2.30 6.13
N LEU A 19 -14.66 2.18 4.91
CA LEU A 19 -15.41 2.20 3.66
C LEU A 19 -15.06 0.95 2.84
N SER A 20 -15.71 -0.15 3.17
CA SER A 20 -15.65 -1.39 2.41
C SER A 20 -16.56 -1.33 1.18
N TYR A 21 -15.96 -1.19 -0.03
CA TYR A 21 -16.69 -1.08 -1.30
C TYR A 21 -17.72 -2.20 -1.51
N ARG A 22 -17.33 -3.44 -1.17
CA ARG A 22 -18.20 -4.63 -1.30
C ARG A 22 -19.46 -4.55 -0.44
N GLN A 23 -19.35 -3.97 0.76
CA GLN A 23 -20.48 -3.85 1.69
C GLN A 23 -21.34 -2.63 1.35
N ARG A 24 -20.71 -1.50 0.97
CA ARG A 24 -21.39 -0.23 0.74
C ARG A 24 -22.09 -0.11 -0.61
N TYR A 25 -21.53 -0.72 -1.66
CA TYR A 25 -22.00 -0.62 -3.05
C TYR A 25 -22.40 -2.00 -3.58
N GLN A 26 -23.43 -2.58 -2.97
CA GLN A 26 -23.97 -3.86 -3.41
C GLN A 26 -24.53 -3.75 -4.84
N GLY A 27 -24.11 -4.66 -5.72
CA GLY A 27 -24.55 -4.71 -7.12
C GLY A 27 -23.79 -3.79 -8.09
N VAL A 28 -22.80 -3.02 -7.62
CA VAL A 28 -21.91 -2.27 -8.51
C VAL A 28 -20.77 -3.17 -8.98
N VAL A 29 -20.61 -3.29 -10.29
CA VAL A 29 -19.45 -3.97 -10.89
C VAL A 29 -18.31 -2.98 -10.98
N ILE A 30 -17.19 -3.29 -10.32
CA ILE A 30 -15.94 -2.53 -10.47
C ILE A 30 -15.28 -3.07 -11.76
N PRO A 31 -15.10 -2.23 -12.80
CA PRO A 31 -14.49 -2.69 -14.05
C PRO A 31 -13.04 -3.09 -13.82
N GLU A 32 -12.58 -4.09 -14.56
CA GLU A 32 -11.18 -4.50 -14.50
C GLU A 32 -10.25 -3.38 -15.00
N ALA A 33 -9.00 -3.39 -14.53
CA ALA A 33 -8.03 -2.35 -14.85
C ALA A 33 -7.88 -2.14 -16.37
N TYR A 34 -7.86 -3.22 -17.15
CA TYR A 34 -7.73 -3.14 -18.61
C TYR A 34 -8.99 -2.62 -19.30
N GLU A 35 -10.18 -2.98 -18.83
CA GLU A 35 -11.45 -2.47 -19.40
C GLU A 35 -11.48 -0.94 -19.31
N ARG A 36 -11.04 -0.40 -18.17
CA ARG A 36 -10.94 1.03 -17.96
C ARG A 36 -9.91 1.69 -18.88
N LEU A 37 -8.69 1.15 -18.95
CA LEU A 37 -7.62 1.72 -19.77
C LEU A 37 -7.95 1.72 -21.27
N ILE A 38 -8.60 0.65 -21.75
CA ILE A 38 -9.04 0.57 -23.15
C ILE A 38 -10.12 1.62 -23.42
N LEU A 39 -11.10 1.78 -22.53
CA LEU A 39 -12.12 2.80 -22.65
C LEU A 39 -11.52 4.22 -22.66
N ASP A 40 -10.55 4.48 -21.80
CA ASP A 40 -9.88 5.78 -21.72
C ASP A 40 -9.07 6.06 -23.00
N THR A 41 -8.43 5.04 -23.60
CA THR A 41 -7.78 5.14 -24.91
C THR A 41 -8.77 5.56 -26.01
N ILE A 42 -9.95 4.93 -26.05
CA ILE A 42 -10.99 5.25 -27.04
C ILE A 42 -11.51 6.68 -26.85
N LYS A 43 -11.64 7.13 -25.61
CA LYS A 43 -12.06 8.50 -25.26
C LYS A 43 -10.98 9.56 -25.50
N GLY A 44 -9.74 9.15 -25.76
CA GLY A 44 -8.59 10.05 -25.85
C GLY A 44 -8.16 10.61 -24.50
N ASP A 45 -8.56 9.99 -23.39
CA ASP A 45 -8.15 10.37 -22.04
C ASP A 45 -6.82 9.70 -21.68
N GLN A 46 -5.80 10.52 -21.46
CA GLN A 46 -4.44 10.07 -21.17
C GLN A 46 -4.07 10.15 -19.68
N GLN A 47 -5.01 10.47 -18.79
CA GLN A 47 -4.72 10.67 -17.36
C GLN A 47 -4.17 9.43 -16.64
N HIS A 48 -4.56 8.24 -17.08
CA HIS A 48 -4.11 6.97 -16.50
C HIS A 48 -2.89 6.36 -17.20
N PHE A 49 -2.25 7.10 -18.10
CA PHE A 49 -1.09 6.64 -18.86
C PHE A 49 0.18 7.36 -18.40
N VAL A 50 1.28 6.61 -18.32
CA VAL A 50 2.58 7.15 -17.91
C VAL A 50 3.11 8.10 -18.98
N ARG A 51 3.43 9.33 -18.59
CA ARG A 51 4.02 10.32 -19.50
C ARG A 51 5.52 10.07 -19.69
N ARG A 52 6.10 10.54 -20.79
CA ARG A 52 7.52 10.30 -21.14
C ARG A 52 8.50 10.84 -20.09
N ASP A 53 8.22 11.99 -19.52
CA ASP A 53 9.03 12.62 -18.48
C ASP A 53 8.87 11.93 -17.11
N GLU A 54 7.67 11.46 -16.77
CA GLU A 54 7.44 10.62 -15.59
C GLU A 54 8.24 9.32 -15.67
N LEU A 55 8.22 8.66 -16.83
CA LEU A 55 9.02 7.47 -17.08
C LEU A 55 10.52 7.76 -16.94
N LYS A 56 10.99 8.88 -17.50
CA LYS A 56 12.39 9.30 -17.39
C LYS A 56 12.79 9.53 -15.92
N ALA A 57 11.97 10.26 -15.16
CA ALA A 57 12.23 10.54 -13.74
C ALA A 57 12.26 9.25 -12.90
N ALA A 58 11.34 8.32 -13.15
CA ALA A 58 11.34 7.02 -12.47
C ALA A 58 12.65 6.25 -12.74
N TRP A 59 13.10 6.20 -14.00
CA TRP A 59 14.38 5.57 -14.34
C TRP A 59 15.57 6.29 -13.71
N GLU A 60 15.61 7.62 -13.72
CA GLU A 60 16.69 8.38 -13.09
C GLU A 60 16.84 8.07 -11.59
N ILE A 61 15.72 7.83 -10.88
CA ILE A 61 15.72 7.45 -9.46
C ILE A 61 16.28 6.03 -9.24
N PHE A 62 15.83 5.04 -10.04
CA PHE A 62 16.15 3.63 -9.80
C PHE A 62 17.42 3.13 -10.50
N THR A 63 17.80 3.70 -11.65
CA THR A 63 18.94 3.26 -12.46
C THR A 63 20.27 3.19 -11.66
N PRO A 64 20.64 4.19 -10.84
CA PRO A 64 21.89 4.11 -10.06
C PRO A 64 21.90 2.94 -9.07
N LEU A 65 20.75 2.63 -8.47
CA LEU A 65 20.61 1.51 -7.54
C LEU A 65 20.67 0.18 -8.28
N LEU A 66 19.95 0.05 -9.40
CA LEU A 66 19.95 -1.16 -10.23
C LEU A 66 21.35 -1.50 -10.74
N HIS A 67 22.10 -0.51 -11.25
CA HIS A 67 23.47 -0.74 -11.71
C HIS A 67 24.41 -1.23 -10.61
N ARG A 68 24.20 -0.82 -9.35
CA ARG A 68 24.99 -1.29 -8.21
C ARG A 68 24.60 -2.71 -7.80
N ILE A 69 23.31 -3.05 -7.91
CA ILE A 69 22.82 -4.42 -7.73
C ILE A 69 23.43 -5.35 -8.78
N ASP A 70 23.44 -4.94 -10.06
CA ASP A 70 24.02 -5.74 -11.16
C ASP A 70 25.52 -5.97 -11.01
N LYS A 71 26.24 -5.02 -10.38
CA LYS A 71 27.67 -5.17 -10.02
C LYS A 71 27.91 -6.11 -8.83
N GLY A 72 26.85 -6.60 -8.19
CA GLY A 72 26.96 -7.46 -7.01
C GLY A 72 27.36 -6.73 -5.73
N GLU A 73 27.17 -5.40 -5.66
CA GLU A 73 27.49 -4.62 -4.45
C GLU A 73 26.53 -4.93 -3.28
N PHE A 74 25.39 -5.56 -3.56
CA PHE A 74 24.37 -5.90 -2.57
C PHE A 74 24.13 -7.41 -2.52
N LYS A 75 24.02 -7.95 -1.30
CA LYS A 75 23.59 -9.34 -1.07
C LYS A 75 22.10 -9.35 -0.73
N SER A 76 21.35 -10.22 -1.38
CA SER A 76 19.96 -10.48 -1.00
C SER A 76 19.91 -11.19 0.35
N LEU A 77 18.94 -10.79 1.17
CA LEU A 77 18.71 -11.40 2.47
C LEU A 77 17.68 -12.53 2.30
N PRO A 78 17.96 -13.75 2.79
CA PRO A 78 17.00 -14.84 2.73
C PRO A 78 15.83 -14.58 3.68
N TYR A 79 14.63 -14.97 3.28
CA TYR A 79 13.44 -14.91 4.12
C TYR A 79 12.56 -16.15 3.88
N LYS A 80 11.75 -16.49 4.88
CA LYS A 80 10.89 -17.68 4.80
C LYS A 80 9.71 -17.42 3.85
N PRO A 81 9.33 -18.36 2.96
CA PRO A 81 8.10 -18.23 2.18
C PRO A 81 6.87 -18.04 3.08
N GLY A 82 6.01 -17.08 2.76
CA GLY A 82 4.85 -16.70 3.57
C GLY A 82 5.16 -15.77 4.75
N SER A 83 6.42 -15.43 5.00
CA SER A 83 6.77 -14.31 5.89
C SER A 83 6.61 -12.96 5.19
N ARG A 84 6.59 -11.87 5.97
CA ARG A 84 6.50 -10.49 5.47
C ARG A 84 7.79 -9.97 4.83
N GLY A 85 8.85 -10.77 4.83
CA GLY A 85 10.19 -10.40 4.34
C GLY A 85 11.26 -10.54 5.42
N PRO A 86 12.47 -10.03 5.16
CA PRO A 86 13.57 -10.01 6.13
C PRO A 86 13.32 -8.99 7.26
N ALA A 87 13.83 -9.27 8.46
CA ALA A 87 13.67 -8.40 9.63
C ALA A 87 14.34 -7.02 9.43
N GLU A 88 15.36 -6.96 8.57
CA GLU A 88 16.05 -5.74 8.17
C GLU A 88 15.13 -4.75 7.45
N ALA A 89 14.04 -5.21 6.83
CA ALA A 89 13.03 -4.33 6.24
C ALA A 89 12.26 -3.55 7.32
N ASP A 90 11.90 -4.21 8.43
CA ASP A 90 11.23 -3.55 9.56
C ASP A 90 12.19 -2.56 10.26
N GLN A 91 13.47 -2.92 10.42
CA GLN A 91 14.49 -2.01 10.95
C GLN A 91 14.70 -0.76 10.08
N LEU A 92 14.63 -0.91 8.75
CA LEU A 92 14.71 0.22 7.83
C LEU A 92 13.51 1.17 8.02
N LEU A 93 12.31 0.61 8.18
CA LEU A 93 11.09 1.38 8.43
C LEU A 93 11.19 2.17 9.75
N GLU A 94 11.65 1.54 10.83
CA GLU A 94 11.87 2.21 12.12
C GLU A 94 12.87 3.37 11.98
N LYS A 95 13.96 3.16 11.24
CA LYS A 95 14.99 4.20 11.01
C LYS A 95 14.46 5.41 10.26
N VAL A 96 13.50 5.24 9.35
CA VAL A 96 12.86 6.37 8.63
C VAL A 96 11.69 6.98 9.41
N GLY A 97 11.46 6.54 10.66
CA GLY A 97 10.46 7.10 11.56
C GLY A 97 9.06 6.48 11.43
N TYR A 98 8.92 5.35 10.74
CA TYR A 98 7.65 4.63 10.71
C TYR A 98 7.42 3.92 12.05
N VAL A 99 6.29 4.22 12.70
CA VAL A 99 5.89 3.60 13.96
C VAL A 99 4.81 2.56 13.72
N GLN A 100 5.17 1.29 13.82
CA GLN A 100 4.21 0.20 13.69
C GLN A 100 3.31 0.13 14.93
N THR A 101 2.00 0.29 14.71
CA THR A 101 1.00 0.21 15.77
C THR A 101 0.60 -1.25 16.00
N HIS A 102 0.89 -1.79 17.19
CA HIS A 102 0.66 -3.20 17.53
C HIS A 102 -0.60 -3.46 18.38
N GLY A 103 -1.31 -2.40 18.78
CA GLY A 103 -2.50 -2.48 19.65
C GLY A 103 -3.84 -2.41 18.92
N TYR A 104 -3.84 -2.36 17.59
CA TYR A 104 -5.06 -2.26 16.81
C TYR A 104 -5.70 -3.64 16.66
N ILE A 105 -6.92 -3.80 17.18
CA ILE A 105 -7.71 -5.02 17.04
C ILE A 105 -8.87 -4.69 16.11
N TRP A 106 -8.82 -5.26 14.93
CA TRP A 106 -9.93 -5.21 13.98
C TRP A 106 -10.73 -6.50 14.04
N ILE A 107 -12.02 -6.38 14.30
CA ILE A 107 -12.97 -7.50 14.20
C ILE A 107 -13.89 -7.16 13.04
N PRO A 108 -13.97 -8.00 11.99
CA PRO A 108 -14.86 -7.75 10.87
C PRO A 108 -16.30 -7.64 11.38
N PRO A 109 -17.04 -6.58 11.00
CA PRO A 109 -18.43 -6.46 11.40
C PRO A 109 -19.22 -7.65 10.84
N THR A 110 -19.86 -8.42 11.72
CA THR A 110 -20.83 -9.44 11.33
C THR A 110 -22.08 -8.72 10.82
N LEU A 111 -22.36 -8.83 9.52
CA LEU A 111 -23.62 -8.41 8.93
C LEU A 111 -24.77 -9.31 9.39
#